data_AF-A0A931AF61-F1
#
_entry.id   AF-A0A931AF61-F1
#
_cell.length_a   1.000
_cell.length_b   1.000
_cell.length_c   1.000
_cell.angle_alpha   90.00
_cell.angle_beta   90.00
_cell.angle_gamma   90.00
#
_symmetry.space_group_name_H-M   'P 1'
#
loop_
_entity.id
_entity.type
_entity.pdbx_description
1 polymer ?
#
loop_
_entity_poly.entity_id
_entity_poly.type
_entity_poly.pdbx_seq_one_letter_code
_entity_poly.pdbx_strand_id
1 'polypeptide(L)'
;MSQPPETPEVRWEPYQRPPKDHIRITETSCCAAYEWAAQGGHFLILRPAQEEGLYEETARGRYRQARQLWEELLTAHDLKHQNEEAARAAAERKRRTRGPRVKRVA
;
A
#
# COMPACT_ATOMS: atom_id res chain seq x y z
N MET A 1 18.20 -14.79 -7.77
CA MET A 1 17.75 -13.42 -7.46
C MET A 1 16.27 -13.39 -7.73
N SER A 2 15.45 -13.50 -6.68
CA SER A 2 14.00 -13.57 -6.84
C SER A 2 13.49 -12.17 -7.18
N GLN A 3 12.83 -12.05 -8.32
CA GLN A 3 12.10 -10.87 -8.76
C GLN A 3 11.22 -10.41 -7.58
N PRO A 4 11.19 -9.09 -7.25
CA PRO A 4 10.25 -8.61 -6.25
C PRO A 4 8.86 -9.04 -6.71
N PRO A 5 8.00 -9.60 -5.83
CA PRO A 5 6.66 -9.94 -6.23
C PRO A 5 6.01 -8.67 -6.78
N GLU A 6 5.58 -8.78 -8.03
CA GLU A 6 4.90 -7.71 -8.71
C GLU A 6 3.66 -7.38 -7.91
N THR A 7 3.34 -6.08 -7.79
CA THR A 7 2.08 -5.68 -7.16
C THR A 7 0.98 -6.38 -7.95
N PRO A 8 0.02 -7.06 -7.30
CA PRO A 8 -1.01 -7.77 -8.05
C PRO A 8 -1.67 -6.78 -9.03
N GLU A 9 -1.86 -7.20 -10.27
CA GLU A 9 -2.52 -6.39 -11.29
C GLU A 9 -3.99 -6.23 -10.91
N VAL A 10 -4.27 -5.20 -10.14
CA VAL A 10 -5.59 -4.90 -9.63
C VAL A 10 -6.10 -3.60 -10.22
N ARG A 11 -7.37 -3.59 -10.61
CA ARG A 11 -8.03 -2.38 -11.11
C ARG A 11 -8.66 -1.65 -9.94
N TRP A 12 -8.34 -0.37 -9.81
CA TRP A 12 -8.97 0.51 -8.83
C TRP A 12 -10.10 1.26 -9.53
N GLU A 13 -11.27 1.25 -8.91
CA GLU A 13 -12.47 1.92 -9.39
C GLU A 13 -13.05 2.81 -8.29
N PRO A 14 -13.72 3.93 -8.62
CA PRO A 14 -14.31 4.79 -7.60
C PRO A 14 -15.26 4.01 -6.68
N TYR A 15 -15.04 4.11 -5.37
CA TYR A 15 -15.90 3.47 -4.40
C TYR A 15 -17.28 4.14 -4.37
N GLN A 16 -18.31 3.40 -4.75
CA GLN A 16 -19.69 3.89 -4.70
C GLN A 16 -20.33 3.48 -3.38
N ARG A 17 -20.58 4.47 -2.51
CA ARG A 17 -21.26 4.24 -1.22
C ARG A 17 -22.78 4.12 -1.43
N PRO A 18 -23.39 2.95 -1.22
CA PRO A 18 -24.84 2.82 -1.28
C PRO A 18 -25.50 3.60 -0.13
N PRO A 19 -26.64 4.29 -0.36
CA PRO A 19 -27.23 5.21 0.62
C PRO A 19 -27.67 4.59 1.96
N LYS A 20 -27.85 3.26 2.02
CA LYS A 20 -28.39 2.55 3.20
C LYS A 20 -27.41 1.55 3.81
N ASP A 21 -26.22 1.42 3.23
CA ASP A 21 -25.22 0.46 3.69
C ASP A 21 -24.09 1.17 4.42
N HIS A 22 -23.92 0.81 5.69
CA HIS A 22 -22.78 1.24 6.47
C HIS A 22 -21.57 0.36 6.14
N ILE A 23 -20.46 1.03 5.83
CA ILE A 23 -19.16 0.37 5.73
C ILE A 23 -18.56 0.23 7.13
N ARG A 24 -17.94 -0.92 7.40
CA ARG A 24 -17.17 -1.15 8.62
C ARG A 24 -15.75 -1.51 8.24
N ILE A 25 -14.80 -0.65 8.58
CA ILE A 25 -13.37 -0.98 8.49
C ILE A 25 -13.04 -2.00 9.59
N THR A 26 -12.34 -3.06 9.20
CA THR A 26 -12.03 -4.20 10.07
C THR A 26 -10.54 -4.46 10.19
N GLU A 27 -9.74 -4.17 9.16
CA GLU A 27 -8.28 -4.15 9.21
C GLU A 27 -7.75 -2.96 8.40
N THR A 28 -6.54 -2.51 8.73
CA THR A 28 -5.83 -1.43 8.02
C THR A 28 -4.38 -1.84 7.81
N SER A 29 -3.77 -1.43 6.70
CA SER A 29 -2.34 -1.66 6.46
C SER A 29 -1.48 -0.78 7.37
N CYS A 30 -0.17 -1.08 7.45
CA CYS A 30 0.77 -0.45 8.39
C CYS A 30 0.85 1.09 8.29
N CYS A 31 0.49 1.66 7.14
CA CYS A 31 0.43 3.11 6.92
C CYS A 31 -0.93 3.61 6.40
N ALA A 32 -2.00 2.83 6.59
CA ALA A 32 -3.35 3.11 6.10
C ALA A 32 -3.42 3.33 4.57
N ALA A 33 -2.50 2.73 3.82
CA ALA A 33 -2.55 2.71 2.36
C ALA A 33 -3.72 1.88 1.83
N TYR A 34 -4.12 0.85 2.58
CA TYR A 34 -5.25 -0.01 2.26
C TYR A 34 -6.10 -0.27 3.50
N GLU A 35 -7.40 -0.39 3.28
CA GLU A 35 -8.39 -0.72 4.31
C GLU A 35 -9.22 -1.94 3.90
N TRP A 36 -9.36 -2.88 4.84
CA TRP A 36 -10.21 -4.05 4.69
C TRP A 36 -11.56 -3.77 5.33
N ALA A 37 -12.61 -3.79 4.52
CA ALA A 37 -13.93 -3.36 4.95
C ALA A 37 -15.02 -4.39 4.67
N ALA A 38 -16.05 -4.37 5.52
CA ALA A 38 -17.28 -5.15 5.35
C ALA A 38 -18.45 -4.22 5.02
N GLN A 39 -19.25 -4.58 4.01
CA GLN A 39 -20.46 -3.87 3.60
C GLN A 39 -21.48 -4.83 2.99
N GLY A 40 -22.72 -4.80 3.46
CA GLY A 40 -23.82 -5.56 2.84
C GLY A 40 -23.53 -7.06 2.69
N GLY A 41 -22.86 -7.67 3.67
CA GLY A 41 -22.45 -9.08 3.63
C GLY A 41 -21.26 -9.41 2.72
N HIS A 42 -20.65 -8.40 2.09
CA HIS A 42 -19.46 -8.52 1.26
C HIS A 42 -18.25 -7.92 1.96
N PHE A 43 -17.08 -8.34 1.51
CA PHE A 43 -15.80 -7.76 1.89
C PHE A 43 -15.21 -7.02 0.69
N LEU A 44 -14.62 -5.87 0.98
CA LEU A 44 -14.03 -4.98 0.01
C LEU A 44 -12.68 -4.46 0.50
N ILE A 45 -11.84 -4.11 -0.46
CA ILE A 45 -10.53 -3.51 -0.21
C ILE A 45 -10.57 -2.08 -0.75
N LEU A 46 -10.33 -1.12 0.14
CA LEU A 46 -10.32 0.29 -0.18
C LEU A 46 -8.92 0.88 -0.10
N ARG A 47 -8.73 1.99 -0.82
CA ARG A 47 -7.61 2.92 -0.61
C ARG A 47 -8.10 4.37 -0.73
N PRO A 48 -7.40 5.34 -0.09
CA PRO A 48 -7.63 6.74 -0.35
C PRO A 48 -7.40 7.07 -1.84
N ALA A 49 -8.33 7.83 -2.43
CA ALA A 49 -8.14 8.38 -3.76
C ALA A 49 -7.19 9.59 -3.73
N GLN A 50 -6.87 10.17 -4.89
CA GLN A 50 -6.13 11.44 -4.96
C GLN A 50 -6.89 12.61 -4.35
N GLU A 51 -8.22 12.60 -4.48
CA GLU A 51 -9.08 13.62 -3.90
C GLU A 51 -9.44 13.26 -2.45
N GLU A 52 -9.34 14.24 -1.57
CA GLU A 52 -9.57 14.05 -0.13
C GLU A 52 -11.01 13.60 0.15
N GLY A 53 -11.14 12.60 1.03
CA GLY A 53 -12.44 12.04 1.40
C GLY A 53 -13.05 11.06 0.39
N LEU A 54 -12.41 10.88 -0.78
CA LEU A 54 -12.79 9.85 -1.74
C LEU A 54 -11.97 8.58 -1.57
N TYR A 55 -12.58 7.45 -1.92
CA TYR A 55 -11.96 6.14 -1.87
C TYR A 55 -12.08 5.45 -3.23
N GLU A 56 -11.12 4.59 -3.51
CA GLU A 56 -11.18 3.64 -4.60
C GLU A 56 -11.29 2.23 -4.03
N GLU A 57 -12.01 1.36 -4.74
CA GLU A 57 -12.21 -0.04 -4.46
C GLU A 57 -11.50 -0.88 -5.51
N THR A 58 -10.95 -2.03 -5.12
CA THR A 58 -10.31 -2.93 -6.09
C THR A 58 -10.83 -4.36 -6.11
N ALA A 59 -11.46 -4.79 -5.03
CA ALA A 59 -12.18 -6.05 -5.00
C ALA A 59 -13.39 -5.94 -4.09
N ARG A 60 -14.44 -6.64 -4.48
CA ARG A 60 -15.63 -6.89 -3.68
C ARG A 60 -16.09 -8.31 -3.88
N GLY A 61 -16.36 -9.00 -2.79
CA GLY A 61 -16.81 -10.38 -2.88
C GLY A 61 -17.01 -11.05 -1.54
N ARG A 62 -17.08 -12.38 -1.58
CA ARG A 62 -17.14 -13.20 -0.37
C ARG A 62 -15.78 -13.19 0.33
N TYR A 63 -15.80 -13.41 1.64
CA TYR A 63 -14.63 -13.34 2.51
C TYR A 63 -13.37 -13.98 1.90
N ARG A 64 -13.44 -15.26 1.50
CA ARG A 64 -12.26 -15.98 0.97
C ARG A 64 -11.64 -15.32 -0.28
N GLN A 65 -12.47 -14.86 -1.21
CA GLN A 65 -12.00 -14.27 -2.46
C GLN A 65 -11.32 -12.93 -2.21
N ALA A 66 -11.98 -12.06 -1.45
CA ALA A 66 -11.41 -10.76 -1.10
C ALA A 66 -10.17 -10.93 -0.20
N ARG A 67 -10.15 -11.94 0.69
CA ARG A 67 -9.07 -12.13 1.67
C ARG A 67 -7.77 -12.54 0.99
N GLN A 68 -7.84 -13.39 -0.03
CA GLN A 68 -6.67 -13.74 -0.83
C GLN A 68 -6.03 -12.47 -1.42
N LEU A 69 -6.82 -11.61 -2.05
CA LEU A 69 -6.29 -10.38 -2.63
C LEU A 69 -5.74 -9.40 -1.59
N TRP A 70 -6.40 -9.33 -0.43
CA TRP A 70 -5.92 -8.54 0.70
C TRP A 70 -4.52 -8.97 1.16
N GLU A 71 -4.28 -10.27 1.31
CA GLU A 71 -2.99 -10.82 1.72
C GLU A 71 -1.90 -10.59 0.66
N GLU A 72 -2.25 -10.72 -0.63
CA GLU A 72 -1.35 -10.41 -1.75
C GLU A 72 -0.97 -8.92 -1.76
N LEU A 73 -1.94 -8.01 -1.56
CA LEU A 73 -1.69 -6.57 -1.47
C LEU A 73 -0.82 -6.20 -0.26
N LEU A 74 -1.10 -6.78 0.93
CA LEU A 74 -0.28 -6.54 2.12
C LEU A 74 1.15 -7.04 1.93
N THR A 75 1.33 -8.22 1.35
CA THR A 75 2.67 -8.77 1.08
C THR A 75 3.47 -7.87 0.14
N ALA A 76 2.85 -7.42 -0.96
CA ALA A 76 3.49 -6.49 -1.89
C ALA A 76 3.82 -5.13 -1.24
N HIS A 77 2.93 -4.65 -0.36
CA HIS A 77 3.11 -3.41 0.38
C HIS A 77 4.27 -3.46 1.37
N ASP A 78 4.37 -4.53 2.15
CA ASP A 78 5.44 -4.72 3.12
C ASP A 78 6.80 -4.81 2.44
N LEU A 79 6.87 -5.50 1.31
CA LEU A 79 8.11 -5.59 0.52
C LEU A 79 8.51 -4.25 -0.08
N LYS A 80 7.54 -3.43 -0.51
CA LYS A 80 7.83 -2.06 -0.95
C LYS A 80 8.45 -1.24 0.19
N HIS A 81 7.90 -1.31 1.40
CA HIS A 81 8.47 -0.62 2.56
C HIS A 81 9.88 -1.08 2.88
N GLN A 82 10.13 -2.39 2.93
CA GLN A 82 11.47 -2.94 3.17
C GLN A 82 12.50 -2.46 2.12
N ASN A 83 12.09 -2.41 0.86
CA ASN A 83 12.96 -1.92 -0.22
C ASN A 83 13.27 -0.42 -0.08
N GLU A 84 12.28 0.40 0.28
CA GLU A 84 12.47 1.83 0.52
C GLU A 84 13.40 2.09 1.71
N GLU A 85 13.24 1.34 2.80
CA GLU A 85 14.11 1.42 3.97
C GLU A 85 15.55 1.03 3.63
N ALA A 86 15.75 -0.07 2.90
CA ALA A 86 17.05 -0.51 2.44
C ALA A 86 17.71 0.53 1.53
N ALA A 87 16.95 1.13 0.61
CA ALA A 87 17.43 2.18 -0.28
C ALA A 87 17.86 3.44 0.50
N ARG A 88 17.05 3.87 1.49
CA ARG A 88 17.39 5.00 2.37
C ARG A 88 18.66 4.71 3.16
N ALA A 89 18.80 3.52 3.74
CA ALA A 89 19.99 3.10 4.47
C ALA A 89 21.25 3.07 3.58
N ALA A 90 21.14 2.57 2.34
CA ALA A 90 22.23 2.57 1.37
C ALA A 90 22.65 3.98 0.96
N ALA A 91 21.68 4.90 0.75
CA ALA A 91 21.95 6.29 0.44
C ALA A 91 22.69 7.00 1.59
N GLU A 92 22.27 6.75 2.83
CA GLU A 92 22.92 7.31 4.02
C GLU A 92 24.36 6.78 4.19
N ARG A 93 24.59 5.47 3.98
CA ARG A 93 25.94 4.90 3.97
C ARG A 93 26.83 5.55 2.92
N LYS A 94 26.33 5.76 1.68
CA LYS A 94 27.07 6.44 0.61
C LYS A 94 27.40 7.91 0.94
N ARG A 95 26.51 8.62 1.63
CA ARG A 95 26.76 10.00 2.09
C ARG A 95 27.89 10.03 3.11
N ARG A 96 27.86 9.12 4.09
CA ARG A 96 28.91 9.01 5.12
C ARG A 96 30.28 8.66 4.55
N THR A 97 30.35 7.73 3.58
CA THR A 97 31.63 7.32 2.98
C THR A 97 32.20 8.34 2.00
N ARG A 98 31.38 9.21 1.41
CA ARG A 98 31.87 10.23 0.47
C ARG A 98 32.62 11.40 1.13
N GLY A 99 32.40 11.66 2.43
CA GLY A 99 33.07 12.71 3.21
C GLY A 99 32.94 14.14 2.61
N PRO A 100 33.15 15.21 3.39
CA PRO A 100 33.27 16.53 2.79
C PRO A 100 34.55 16.54 1.92
N ARG A 101 34.40 16.82 0.61
CA ARG A 101 35.53 17.22 -0.23
C ARG A 101 36.08 18.53 0.34
N VAL A 102 37.08 18.44 1.21
CA VAL A 102 37.82 19.62 1.68
C VAL A 102 38.48 20.24 0.45
N LYS A 103 37.96 21.39 0.01
CA LYS A 103 38.61 22.20 -1.04
C LYS A 103 39.95 22.65 -0.47
N ARG A 104 41.06 22.11 -0.96
CA ARG A 104 42.38 22.70 -0.73
C ARG A 104 42.41 24.04 -1.46
N VAL A 105 42.46 25.13 -0.70
CA VAL A 105 42.72 26.47 -1.23
C VAL A 105 44.23 26.57 -1.45
N ALA A 106 44.62 26.99 -2.65
CA ALA A 106 46.00 27.28 -3.05
C ALA A 106 46.35 28.74 -2.75
#